data_AF-A0A645DWN3-F1
#
_entry.id   AF-A0A645DWN3-F1
#
_cell.length_a   1.000
_cell.length_b   1.000
_cell.length_c   1.000
_cell.angle_alpha   90.00
_cell.angle_beta   90.00
_cell.angle_gamma   90.00
#
_symmetry.space_group_name_H-M   'P 1'
#
loop_
_entity.id
_entity.type
_entity.pdbx_description
1 polymer ?
#
loop_
_entity_poly.entity_id
_entity_poly.type
_entity_poly.pdbx_seq_one_letter_code
_entity_poly.pdbx_strand_id
1 'polypeptide(L)'
;MIEEGIYARIDNNPNYMPVVVEKVGNLPGYGEIISIAHYGKQNGDPMADPDMEFVIVGGDYYPISYRNDYLCQQQDVFTLDHEGKPEKINKILQEHLTRFANHWMKNIADQQNLN
;
A
#
# COMPACT_ATOMS: atom_id res chain seq x y z
N MET A 1 -15.51 -7.80 -13.65
CA MET A 1 -14.62 -6.68 -14.03
C MET A 1 -14.84 -5.61 -12.97
N ILE A 2 -13.81 -5.26 -12.20
CA ILE A 2 -13.89 -4.18 -11.19
C ILE A 2 -13.36 -2.92 -11.89
N GLU A 3 -14.17 -1.86 -11.92
CA GLU A 3 -13.81 -0.54 -12.48
C GLU A 3 -12.75 0.14 -11.59
N GLU A 4 -11.77 0.80 -12.22
CA GLU A 4 -10.79 1.68 -11.55
C GLU A 4 -11.54 2.81 -10.79
N GLY A 5 -11.12 3.13 -9.56
CA GLY A 5 -11.69 4.21 -8.74
C GLY A 5 -12.69 3.79 -7.65
N ILE A 6 -12.87 2.50 -7.40
CA ILE A 6 -13.61 2.02 -6.22
C ILE A 6 -12.64 1.83 -5.06
N TYR A 7 -12.77 2.68 -4.03
CA TYR A 7 -12.06 2.56 -2.78
C TYR A 7 -13.01 2.32 -1.61
N ALA A 8 -12.51 1.65 -0.57
CA ALA A 8 -13.14 1.58 0.74
C ALA A 8 -12.42 2.55 1.67
N ARG A 9 -13.17 3.40 2.38
CA ARG A 9 -12.64 4.24 3.46
C ARG A 9 -13.18 3.73 4.80
N ILE A 10 -12.27 3.32 5.67
CA ILE A 10 -12.56 2.83 7.01
C ILE A 10 -12.23 3.96 7.99
N ASP A 11 -13.24 4.42 8.72
CA ASP A 11 -13.16 5.55 9.65
C ASP A 11 -14.05 5.28 10.87
N ASN A 12 -13.79 4.15 11.51
CA ASN A 12 -14.59 3.66 12.63
C ASN A 12 -14.20 4.32 13.96
N ASN A 13 -13.04 4.98 14.01
CA ASN A 13 -12.52 5.60 15.22
C ASN A 13 -11.94 6.99 14.91
N PRO A 14 -12.60 8.08 15.35
CA PRO A 14 -12.18 9.45 15.02
C PRO A 14 -10.88 9.88 15.71
N ASN A 15 -10.34 9.09 16.63
CA ASN A 15 -9.05 9.37 17.26
C ASN A 15 -7.84 9.00 16.38
N TYR A 16 -8.06 8.26 15.30
CA TYR A 16 -7.02 7.80 14.39
C TYR A 16 -7.31 8.24 12.95
N MET A 17 -6.27 8.25 12.12
CA MET A 17 -6.45 8.54 10.70
C MET A 17 -7.27 7.42 10.02
N PRO A 18 -8.23 7.78 9.14
CA PRO A 18 -8.93 6.82 8.31
C PRO A 18 -7.97 6.01 7.45
N VAL A 19 -8.32 4.76 7.17
CA VAL A 19 -7.62 3.90 6.20
C VAL A 19 -8.39 3.91 4.89
N VAL A 20 -7.68 4.10 3.79
CA VAL A 20 -8.19 3.92 2.43
C VAL A 20 -7.63 2.62 1.88
N VAL A 21 -8.48 1.78 1.32
CA VAL A 21 -8.10 0.56 0.59
C VAL A 21 -8.64 0.69 -0.82
N GLU A 22 -7.78 0.59 -1.82
CA GLU A 22 -8.15 0.79 -3.22
C GLU A 22 -7.52 -0.29 -4.10
N LYS A 23 -8.26 -0.77 -5.09
CA LYS A 23 -7.68 -1.55 -6.19
C LYS A 23 -7.09 -0.57 -7.22
N VAL A 24 -5.77 -0.53 -7.29
CA VAL A 24 -5.04 0.46 -8.11
C VAL A 24 -4.54 -0.09 -9.44
N GLY A 25 -4.65 -1.41 -9.66
CA GLY A 25 -4.33 -1.99 -10.98
C GLY A 25 -4.00 -3.47 -10.96
N ASN A 26 -3.14 -3.88 -11.90
CA ASN A 26 -2.64 -5.23 -12.06
C ASN A 26 -1.15 -5.18 -12.44
N LEU A 27 -0.34 -6.04 -11.83
CA LEU A 27 1.07 -6.17 -12.13
C LEU A 27 1.28 -7.31 -13.15
N PRO A 28 1.81 -7.03 -14.36
CA PRO A 28 2.01 -8.04 -15.39
C PRO A 28 2.86 -9.22 -14.91
N GLY A 29 2.36 -10.45 -15.13
CA GLY A 29 3.02 -11.68 -14.69
C GLY A 29 2.79 -12.03 -13.22
N TYR A 30 2.10 -11.19 -12.46
CA TYR A 30 1.74 -11.43 -11.06
C TYR A 30 0.22 -11.40 -10.90
N GLY A 31 -0.34 -10.33 -10.36
CA GLY A 31 -1.75 -10.27 -10.01
C GLY A 31 -2.25 -8.86 -9.73
N GLU A 32 -3.43 -8.79 -9.11
CA GLU A 32 -4.07 -7.52 -8.76
C GLU A 32 -3.23 -6.75 -7.73
N ILE A 33 -3.20 -5.42 -7.88
CA ILE A 33 -2.54 -4.51 -6.95
C ILE A 33 -3.60 -3.82 -6.11
N ILE A 34 -3.41 -3.87 -4.79
CA ILE A 34 -4.21 -3.15 -3.80
C ILE A 34 -3.29 -2.14 -3.10
N SER A 35 -3.72 -0.88 -3.03
CA SER A 35 -3.12 0.13 -2.14
C SER A 35 -3.87 0.14 -0.81
N ILE A 36 -3.11 0.28 0.27
CA ILE A 36 -3.60 0.63 1.60
C ILE A 36 -2.88 1.89 2.03
N ALA A 37 -3.63 2.93 2.38
CA ALA A 37 -3.07 4.25 2.67
C ALA A 37 -3.75 4.98 3.82
N HIS A 38 -2.96 5.77 4.53
CA HIS A 38 -3.42 6.89 5.33
C HIS A 38 -3.03 8.19 4.64
N TYR A 39 -3.86 9.23 4.78
CA TYR A 39 -3.56 10.56 4.27
C TYR A 39 -3.66 11.61 5.38
N GLY A 40 -2.52 12.20 5.70
CA GLY A 40 -2.43 13.46 6.45
C GLY A 40 -2.68 14.67 5.53
N LYS A 41 -2.52 15.87 6.07
CA LYS A 41 -2.54 17.12 5.29
C LYS A 41 -1.29 17.95 5.55
N GLN A 42 -0.73 18.56 4.52
CA GLN A 42 0.30 19.58 4.63
C GLN A 42 -0.06 20.74 3.71
N ASN A 43 -0.19 21.95 4.26
CA ASN A 43 -0.63 23.14 3.52
C ASN A 43 -1.96 22.98 2.75
N GLY A 44 -2.80 22.03 3.16
CA GLY A 44 -4.07 21.72 2.49
C GLY A 44 -3.99 20.55 1.53
N ASP A 45 -2.80 20.13 1.12
CA ASP A 45 -2.58 19.00 0.22
C ASP A 45 -2.61 17.67 0.99
N PRO A 46 -3.22 16.61 0.45
CA PRO A 46 -3.17 15.27 1.04
C PRO A 46 -1.75 14.69 0.91
N MET A 47 -1.26 14.11 2.01
CA MET A 47 0.09 13.56 2.12
C MET A 47 0.02 12.12 2.60
N ALA A 48 0.64 11.17 1.89
CA ALA A 48 0.67 9.76 2.26
C ALA A 48 1.44 9.55 3.58
N ASP A 49 0.83 8.83 4.55
CA ASP A 49 1.42 8.57 5.87
C ASP A 49 1.01 7.23 6.53
N PRO A 50 1.45 6.07 6.03
CA PRO A 50 2.04 5.84 4.70
C PRO A 50 1.00 5.38 3.66
N ASP A 51 1.43 5.22 2.42
CA ASP A 51 0.76 4.49 1.33
C ASP A 51 1.63 3.28 0.95
N MET A 52 1.04 2.08 0.93
CA MET A 52 1.71 0.86 0.51
C MET A 52 0.87 0.10 -0.51
N GLU A 53 1.51 -0.36 -1.57
CA GLU A 53 0.88 -1.25 -2.54
C GLU A 53 1.31 -2.70 -2.31
N PHE A 54 0.36 -3.61 -2.55
CA PHE A 54 0.53 -5.04 -2.45
C PHE A 54 0.07 -5.71 -3.72
N VAL A 55 0.86 -6.66 -4.24
CA VAL A 55 0.41 -7.56 -5.29
C VAL A 55 -0.11 -8.87 -4.69
N ILE A 56 -1.25 -9.34 -5.19
CA ILE A 56 -1.88 -10.59 -4.74
C ILE A 56 -1.41 -11.74 -5.64
N VAL A 57 -0.75 -12.73 -5.07
CA VAL A 57 -0.26 -13.91 -5.79
C VAL A 57 -0.59 -15.17 -5.01
N GLY A 58 -1.40 -16.06 -5.60
CA GLY A 58 -1.78 -17.31 -4.94
C GLY A 58 -2.62 -17.15 -3.66
N GLY A 59 -3.22 -15.98 -3.45
CA GLY A 59 -3.97 -15.64 -2.23
C GLY A 59 -3.15 -14.94 -1.15
N ASP A 60 -1.83 -14.86 -1.31
CA ASP A 60 -0.94 -14.10 -0.43
C ASP A 60 -0.74 -12.67 -0.93
N TYR A 61 -0.44 -11.76 0.00
CA TYR A 61 -0.22 -10.33 -0.25
C TYR A 61 1.25 -9.99 -0.09
N TYR A 62 1.88 -9.54 -1.17
CA TYR A 62 3.30 -9.18 -1.18
C TYR A 62 3.44 -7.67 -1.33
N PRO A 63 4.08 -6.96 -0.38
CA PRO A 63 4.31 -5.53 -0.55
C PRO A 63 5.26 -5.28 -1.73
N ILE A 64 4.94 -4.28 -2.53
CA ILE A 64 5.70 -3.90 -3.73
C ILE A 64 6.17 -2.46 -3.70
N SER A 65 5.53 -1.60 -2.90
CA SER A 65 5.96 -0.21 -2.71
C SER A 65 5.66 0.30 -1.30
N TYR A 66 6.35 1.37 -0.92
CA TYR A 66 6.08 2.18 0.27
C TYR A 66 6.35 3.64 -0.05
N ARG A 67 5.39 4.51 0.30
CA ARG A 67 5.52 5.96 0.22
C ARG A 67 5.17 6.61 1.56
N ASN A 68 6.01 7.54 1.99
CA ASN A 68 5.69 8.49 3.05
C ASN A 68 6.16 9.88 2.63
N ASP A 69 5.22 10.79 2.44
CA ASP A 69 5.53 12.10 1.87
C ASP A 69 6.17 13.03 2.91
N TYR A 70 5.82 12.88 4.19
CA TYR A 70 6.44 13.65 5.28
C TYR A 70 7.92 13.29 5.48
N LEU A 71 8.31 12.05 5.15
CA LEU A 71 9.69 11.57 5.17
C LEU A 71 10.41 11.71 3.83
N CYS A 72 9.73 12.22 2.79
CA CYS A 72 10.25 12.27 1.42
C CYS A 72 10.79 10.90 0.95
N GLN A 73 10.10 9.82 1.31
CA GLN A 73 10.56 8.46 1.10
C GLN A 73 9.64 7.71 0.13
N GLN A 74 10.23 7.20 -0.95
CA GLN A 74 9.62 6.24 -1.86
C GLN A 74 10.54 5.02 -1.94
N GLN A 75 9.98 3.82 -1.85
CA GLN A 75 10.70 2.57 -2.01
C GLN A 75 9.91 1.64 -2.92
N ASP A 76 10.52 1.17 -4.00
CA ASP A 76 9.91 0.25 -4.96
C ASP A 76 10.69 -1.07 -4.97
N VAL A 77 9.97 -2.19 -4.82
CA VAL A 77 10.56 -3.53 -4.77
C VAL A 77 11.06 -3.96 -6.15
N PHE A 78 10.41 -3.51 -7.21
CA PHE A 78 10.76 -3.86 -8.58
C PHE A 78 11.54 -2.75 -9.27
N THR A 79 12.54 -3.13 -10.07
CA THR A 79 12.93 -2.30 -11.22
C THR A 79 12.06 -2.70 -12.40
N LEU A 80 11.61 -1.71 -13.18
CA LEU A 80 10.81 -1.94 -14.38
C LEU A 80 11.68 -1.86 -15.63
N ASP A 81 11.35 -2.65 -16.64
CA ASP A 81 11.94 -2.54 -17.97
C ASP A 81 11.35 -1.35 -18.75
N HIS A 82 11.80 -1.17 -19.99
CA HIS A 82 11.35 -0.10 -20.89
C HIS A 82 9.87 -0.20 -21.30
N GLU A 83 9.22 -1.35 -21.08
CA GLU A 83 7.79 -1.58 -21.31
C GLU A 83 6.97 -1.47 -20.01
N GLY A 84 7.61 -1.11 -18.89
CA GLY A 84 6.98 -1.00 -17.58
C GLY A 84 6.75 -2.34 -16.88
N LYS A 85 7.37 -3.43 -17.33
CA LYS A 85 7.23 -4.76 -16.72
C LYS A 85 8.30 -4.99 -15.64
N PRO A 86 7.99 -5.75 -14.57
CA PRO A 86 8.99 -6.12 -13.58
C PRO A 86 10.20 -6.85 -14.18
N GLU A 87 11.40 -6.31 -13.97
CA GLU A 87 12.67 -6.87 -14.46
C GLU A 87 13.49 -7.52 -13.33
N LYS A 88 13.64 -6.83 -12.19
CA LYS A 88 14.41 -7.32 -11.03
C LYS A 88 13.65 -7.07 -9.74
N ILE A 89 13.88 -7.94 -8.76
CA ILE A 89 13.22 -7.89 -7.45
C ILE A 89 14.26 -7.63 -6.35
N ASN A 90 14.04 -6.60 -5.56
CA ASN A 90 14.79 -6.37 -4.32
C ASN A 90 14.17 -7.18 -3.17
N LYS A 91 14.59 -8.44 -3.01
CA LYS A 91 14.07 -9.35 -1.98
C LYS A 91 14.29 -8.87 -0.55
N ILE A 92 15.41 -8.20 -0.29
CA ILE A 92 15.72 -7.67 1.05
C ILE A 92 14.75 -6.56 1.42
N LEU A 93 14.50 -5.63 0.49
CA LEU A 93 13.50 -4.58 0.69
C LEU A 93 12.11 -5.18 0.90
N GLN A 94 11.71 -6.16 0.08
CA GLN A 94 10.42 -6.81 0.24
C GLN A 94 10.27 -7.48 1.61
N GLU A 95 11.29 -8.18 2.11
CA GLU A 95 11.26 -8.74 3.47
C GLU A 95 11.09 -7.65 4.55
N HIS A 96 11.76 -6.51 4.40
CA HIS A 96 11.64 -5.40 5.33
C HIS A 96 10.22 -4.78 5.29
N LEU A 97 9.69 -4.55 4.10
CA LEU A 97 8.32 -4.05 3.92
C LEU A 97 7.28 -5.04 4.45
N THR A 98 7.50 -6.35 4.30
CA THR A 98 6.61 -7.38 4.85
C THR A 98 6.57 -7.32 6.38
N ARG A 99 7.73 -7.14 7.04
CA ARG A 99 7.77 -6.99 8.52
C ARG A 99 7.04 -5.73 8.97
N PHE A 100 7.24 -4.62 8.27
CA PHE A 100 6.53 -3.38 8.54
C PHE A 100 5.02 -3.54 8.34
N ALA A 101 4.58 -4.03 7.19
CA ALA A 101 3.18 -4.22 6.85
C ALA A 101 2.47 -5.13 7.86
N ASN A 102 3.08 -6.24 8.27
CA ASN A 102 2.50 -7.13 9.28
C ASN A 102 2.27 -6.45 10.63
N HIS A 103 3.16 -5.54 11.04
CA HIS A 103 2.97 -4.76 12.26
C HIS A 103 1.90 -3.69 12.06
N TRP A 104 1.96 -2.98 10.94
CA TRP A 104 1.04 -1.90 10.62
C TRP A 104 -0.41 -2.38 10.45
N MET A 105 -0.66 -3.53 9.82
CA MET A 105 -2.01 -4.11 9.67
C MET A 105 -2.65 -4.44 11.02
N LYS A 106 -1.86 -4.92 12.00
CA LYS A 106 -2.35 -5.13 13.37
C LYS A 106 -2.75 -3.82 14.03
N ASN A 107 -1.91 -2.79 13.89
CA ASN A 107 -2.21 -1.47 14.42
C ASN A 107 -3.47 -0.88 13.77
N ILE A 108 -3.66 -1.02 12.45
CA ILE A 108 -4.89 -0.61 11.76
C ILE A 108 -6.10 -1.33 12.33
N ALA A 109 -6.02 -2.66 12.49
CA ALA A 109 -7.14 -3.44 12.99
C ALA A 109 -7.55 -3.00 14.41
N ASP A 110 -6.58 -2.75 15.28
CA ASP A 110 -6.80 -2.22 16.63
C ASP A 110 -7.36 -0.78 16.60
N GLN A 111 -6.76 0.11 15.82
CA GLN A 111 -7.15 1.52 15.73
C GLN A 111 -8.57 1.69 15.18
N GLN A 112 -8.94 0.89 14.18
CA GLN A 112 -10.21 0.94 13.47
C GLN A 112 -11.25 -0.07 14.01
N ASN A 113 -10.96 -0.74 15.13
CA ASN A 113 -11.85 -1.71 15.78
C ASN A 113 -12.38 -2.79 14.82
N LEU A 114 -11.47 -3.43 14.07
CA LEU A 114 -11.80 -4.47 13.07
C LEU A 114 -11.70 -5.91 13.61
N ASN A 115 -11.42 -6.06 14.90
CA ASN A 115 -11.22 -7.33 15.59
C ASN A 115 -12.53 -7.96 16.11
#